data_AF-A0A166TS32-F1
#
_entry.id   AF-A0A166TS32-F1
#
_cell.length_a   1.000
_cell.length_b   1.000
_cell.length_c   1.000
_cell.angle_alpha   90.00
_cell.angle_beta   90.00
_cell.angle_gamma   90.00
#
_symmetry.space_group_name_H-M   'P 1'
#
loop_
_entity.id
_entity.type
_entity.pdbx_description
1 polymer ?
#
loop_
_entity_poly.entity_id
_entity_poly.type
_entity_poly.pdbx_seq_one_letter_code
_entity_poly.pdbx_strand_id
1 'polypeptide(L)'
;MQLAHLARKEGLLSVLPYVLYRCIQDYSATTLLNGILTPDGTVRRLAPEDQLACLEGYRCLVKVQADTALTWLYDADTLSDMCIQPNICNQLRHKLLKVNLISKPAVSGLEAWNARHADGLCAPCTQNALWDHDAGREALWEILPELIDLPSWSELEKEREESD
;
A
#
# COMPACT_ATOMS: atom_id res chain seq x y z
N MET A 1 6.88 2.67 -13.53
CA MET A 1 6.26 2.81 -14.88
C MET A 1 6.78 1.81 -15.91
N GLN A 2 8.09 1.59 -16.08
CA GLN A 2 8.59 0.64 -17.10
C GLN A 2 8.09 -0.80 -16.92
N LEU A 3 8.03 -1.29 -15.67
CA LEU A 3 7.50 -2.62 -15.38
C LEU A 3 6.01 -2.76 -15.77
N ALA A 4 5.20 -1.69 -15.62
CA ALA A 4 3.79 -1.72 -15.99
C ALA A 4 3.63 -1.89 -17.51
N HIS A 5 4.45 -1.17 -18.28
CA HIS A 5 4.50 -1.34 -19.74
C HIS A 5 4.90 -2.75 -20.15
N LEU A 6 5.93 -3.30 -19.53
CA LEU A 6 6.40 -4.64 -19.85
C LEU A 6 5.32 -5.67 -19.51
N ALA A 7 4.71 -5.56 -18.33
CA ALA A 7 3.61 -6.42 -17.91
C ALA A 7 2.45 -6.42 -18.91
N ARG A 8 1.97 -5.24 -19.32
CA ARG A 8 0.91 -5.12 -20.35
C ARG A 8 1.34 -5.70 -21.70
N LYS A 9 2.57 -5.43 -22.13
CA LYS A 9 3.08 -5.88 -23.44
C LYS A 9 3.25 -7.39 -23.52
N GLU A 10 3.71 -8.02 -22.45
CA GLU A 10 3.98 -9.45 -22.38
C GLU A 10 2.78 -10.26 -21.87
N GLY A 11 1.64 -9.61 -21.58
CA GLY A 11 0.46 -10.28 -21.05
C GLY A 11 0.64 -10.82 -19.62
N LEU A 12 1.55 -10.24 -18.84
CA LEU A 12 1.78 -10.56 -17.42
C LEU A 12 0.96 -9.63 -16.52
N LEU A 13 -0.36 -9.65 -16.66
CA LEU A 13 -1.31 -8.84 -15.92
C LEU A 13 -1.29 -9.14 -14.41
N SER A 14 -0.97 -10.36 -13.97
CA SER A 14 -0.89 -10.72 -12.54
C SER A 14 0.15 -9.92 -11.74
N VAL A 15 1.13 -9.29 -12.39
CA VAL A 15 2.10 -8.42 -11.68
C VAL A 15 1.64 -6.96 -11.60
N LEU A 16 0.61 -6.56 -12.35
CA LEU A 16 0.14 -5.18 -12.40
C LEU A 16 -0.35 -4.64 -11.05
N PRO A 17 -1.09 -5.39 -10.21
CA PRO A 17 -1.56 -4.86 -8.93
C PRO A 17 -0.43 -4.25 -8.09
N TYR A 18 0.66 -5.00 -7.90
CA TYR A 18 1.80 -4.53 -7.15
C TYR A 18 2.59 -3.43 -7.89
N VAL A 19 2.77 -3.54 -9.20
CA VAL A 19 3.52 -2.55 -9.97
C VAL A 19 2.81 -1.18 -9.98
N LEU A 20 1.49 -1.17 -10.10
CA LEU A 20 0.69 0.06 -10.03
C LEU A 20 0.65 0.60 -8.61
N TYR A 21 0.54 -0.25 -7.58
CA TYR A 21 0.72 0.14 -6.18
C TYR A 21 2.04 0.91 -5.97
N ARG A 22 3.17 0.39 -6.47
CA ARG A 22 4.46 1.09 -6.42
C ARG A 22 4.43 2.43 -7.17
N CYS A 23 3.76 2.49 -8.32
CA CYS A 23 3.63 3.75 -9.05
C CYS A 23 2.86 4.81 -8.25
N ILE A 24 1.81 4.41 -7.52
CA ILE A 24 1.05 5.29 -6.62
C ILE A 24 1.94 5.82 -5.48
N GLN A 25 2.82 4.99 -4.93
CA GLN A 25 3.75 5.40 -3.87
C GLN A 25 4.84 6.36 -4.37
N ASP A 26 5.42 6.05 -5.52
CA ASP A 26 6.68 6.67 -5.96
C ASP A 26 6.46 7.94 -6.81
N TYR A 27 5.26 8.14 -7.36
CA TYR A 27 4.99 9.22 -8.32
C TYR A 27 3.84 10.14 -7.92
N SER A 28 4.02 11.44 -8.18
CA SER A 28 2.93 12.42 -8.06
C SER A 28 1.87 12.22 -9.15
N ALA A 29 0.64 12.71 -8.93
CA ALA A 29 -0.41 12.74 -9.96
C ALA A 29 0.07 13.38 -11.28
N THR A 30 0.82 14.48 -11.19
CA THR A 30 1.42 15.15 -12.35
C THR A 30 2.39 14.24 -13.09
N THR A 31 3.22 13.48 -12.36
CA THR A 31 4.17 12.53 -12.95
C THR A 31 3.44 11.34 -13.57
N LEU A 32 2.41 10.80 -12.90
CA LEU A 32 1.57 9.71 -13.41
C LEU A 32 0.92 10.08 -14.76
N LEU A 33 0.41 11.31 -14.87
CA LEU A 33 -0.26 11.82 -16.07
C LEU A 33 0.72 12.21 -17.19
N ASN A 34 1.77 12.96 -16.86
CA ASN A 34 2.68 13.52 -17.88
C ASN A 34 3.78 12.55 -18.29
N GLY A 35 4.08 11.55 -17.45
CA GLY A 35 5.16 10.59 -17.65
C GLY A 35 6.51 11.09 -17.15
N ILE A 36 7.54 10.29 -17.46
CA ILE A 36 8.93 10.52 -17.06
C ILE A 36 9.78 10.63 -18.33
N LEU A 37 10.63 11.67 -18.40
CA LEU A 37 11.62 11.81 -19.46
C LEU A 37 12.72 10.75 -19.27
N THR A 38 12.94 9.92 -20.28
CA THR A 38 13.98 8.88 -20.25
C THR A 38 15.31 9.38 -20.84
N PRO A 39 16.44 8.69 -20.57
CA PRO A 39 17.76 9.10 -21.07
C PRO A 39 17.87 9.20 -22.59
N ASP A 40 17.01 8.49 -23.33
CA ASP A 40 16.90 8.53 -24.80
C ASP A 40 16.12 9.76 -25.32
N GLY A 41 15.67 10.64 -24.43
CA GLY A 41 14.89 11.84 -24.77
C GLY A 41 13.40 11.59 -25.00
N THR A 42 12.92 10.35 -24.86
CA THR A 42 11.49 10.02 -25.00
C THR A 42 10.74 10.23 -23.68
N VAL A 43 9.43 10.41 -23.74
CA VAL A 43 8.58 10.51 -22.54
C VAL A 43 7.80 9.20 -22.38
N ARG A 44 7.99 8.55 -21.24
CA ARG A 44 7.36 7.27 -20.93
C ARG A 44 6.18 7.49 -19.98
N ARG A 45 4.98 7.06 -20.38
CA ARG A 45 3.71 7.29 -19.67
C ARG A 45 2.98 5.99 -19.48
N LEU A 46 2.41 5.75 -18.30
CA LEU A 46 1.47 4.64 -18.09
C LEU A 46 0.35 4.67 -19.15
N ALA A 47 -0.21 3.49 -19.44
CA ALA A 47 -1.39 3.41 -20.28
C ALA A 47 -2.54 4.21 -19.65
N PRO A 48 -3.46 4.83 -20.43
CA PRO A 48 -4.53 5.66 -19.89
C PRO A 48 -5.36 4.98 -18.78
N GLU A 49 -5.65 3.69 -18.94
CA GLU A 49 -6.32 2.84 -17.96
C GLU A 49 -5.51 2.70 -16.66
N ASP A 50 -4.19 2.51 -16.75
CA ASP A 50 -3.29 2.40 -15.60
C ASP A 50 -3.11 3.75 -14.89
N GLN A 51 -3.18 4.86 -15.64
CA GLN A 51 -3.18 6.21 -15.05
C GLN A 51 -4.43 6.43 -14.21
N LEU A 52 -5.61 6.09 -14.74
CA LEU A 52 -6.88 6.20 -14.03
C LEU A 52 -6.89 5.31 -12.78
N ALA A 53 -6.51 4.04 -12.94
CA ALA A 53 -6.33 3.08 -11.85
C ALA A 53 -5.45 3.62 -10.72
N CYS A 54 -4.31 4.25 -11.05
CA CYS A 54 -3.44 4.84 -10.03
C CYS A 54 -4.07 6.04 -9.31
N LEU A 55 -4.77 6.91 -10.04
CA LEU A 55 -5.36 8.12 -9.48
C LEU A 55 -6.56 7.83 -8.58
N GLU A 56 -7.43 6.92 -9.00
CA GLU A 56 -8.57 6.47 -8.19
C GLU A 56 -8.10 5.59 -7.03
N GLY A 57 -7.21 4.65 -7.33
CA GLY A 57 -6.62 3.72 -6.38
C GLY A 57 -5.90 4.41 -5.23
N TYR A 58 -5.25 5.56 -5.44
CA TYR A 58 -4.64 6.32 -4.35
C TYR A 58 -5.63 6.65 -3.23
N ARG A 59 -6.84 7.10 -3.58
CA ARG A 59 -7.86 7.48 -2.58
C ARG A 59 -8.38 6.25 -1.83
N CYS A 60 -8.62 5.17 -2.56
CA CYS A 60 -9.04 3.89 -2.00
C CYS A 60 -7.98 3.32 -1.05
N LEU A 61 -6.72 3.26 -1.49
CA LEU A 61 -5.60 2.75 -0.71
C LEU A 61 -5.36 3.54 0.57
N VAL A 62 -5.42 4.88 0.51
CA VAL A 62 -5.25 5.73 1.70
C VAL A 62 -6.32 5.43 2.75
N LYS A 63 -7.56 5.18 2.32
CA LYS A 63 -8.64 4.82 3.24
C LYS A 63 -8.46 3.40 3.77
N VAL A 64 -8.34 2.42 2.87
CA VAL A 64 -8.36 1.01 3.25
C VAL A 64 -7.16 0.62 4.09
N GLN A 65 -5.97 1.15 3.83
CA GLN A 65 -4.81 0.84 4.68
C GLN A 65 -5.00 1.29 6.13
N ALA A 66 -5.80 2.35 6.39
CA ALA A 66 -6.09 2.82 7.73
C ALA A 66 -7.02 1.85 8.48
N ASP A 67 -7.89 1.16 7.73
CA ASP A 67 -8.83 0.16 8.23
C ASP A 67 -8.25 -1.28 8.21
N THR A 68 -7.04 -1.48 7.66
CA THR A 68 -6.36 -2.79 7.60
C THR A 68 -4.94 -2.73 8.21
N ALA A 69 -3.90 -2.61 7.39
CA ALA A 69 -2.49 -2.72 7.78
C ALA A 69 -2.05 -1.68 8.83
N LEU A 70 -2.77 -0.56 8.93
CA LEU A 70 -2.50 0.52 9.87
C LEU A 70 -3.58 0.65 10.94
N THR A 71 -4.54 -0.27 11.07
CA THR A 71 -5.59 -0.21 12.11
C THR A 71 -4.99 -0.08 13.50
N TRP A 72 -3.86 -0.77 13.74
CA TRP A 72 -3.07 -0.65 14.96
C TRP A 72 -2.55 0.77 15.25
N LEU A 73 -2.71 1.76 14.37
CA LEU A 73 -2.45 3.18 14.63
C LEU A 73 -3.70 4.02 14.82
N TYR A 74 -4.80 3.65 14.16
CA TYR A 74 -6.03 4.45 14.13
C TYR A 74 -6.99 4.09 15.26
N ASP A 75 -7.05 2.82 15.66
CA ASP A 75 -8.04 2.32 16.61
C ASP A 75 -7.49 2.19 18.04
N ALA A 76 -7.98 3.01 18.96
CA ALA A 76 -7.54 3.01 20.35
C ALA A 76 -7.66 1.63 21.04
N ASP A 77 -8.58 0.78 20.58
CA ASP A 77 -8.87 -0.53 21.16
C ASP A 77 -7.86 -1.62 20.75
N THR A 78 -6.94 -1.33 19.82
CA THR A 78 -5.90 -2.30 19.41
C THR A 78 -4.68 -2.33 20.34
N LEU A 79 -4.73 -1.65 21.49
CA LEU A 79 -3.70 -1.88 22.51
C LEU A 79 -3.80 -3.32 23.03
N SER A 80 -2.67 -3.87 23.43
CA SER A 80 -2.68 -5.16 24.13
C SER A 80 -3.42 -5.04 25.46
N ASP A 81 -4.26 -6.02 25.78
CA ASP A 81 -4.87 -6.17 27.12
C ASP A 81 -3.81 -6.25 28.24
N MET A 82 -2.59 -6.64 27.88
CA MET A 82 -1.43 -6.72 28.77
C MET A 82 -0.58 -5.44 28.74
N CYS A 83 -1.09 -4.33 28.19
CA CYS A 83 -0.35 -3.07 28.11
C CYS A 83 -0.01 -2.53 29.50
N ILE A 84 1.28 -2.40 29.77
CA ILE A 84 1.80 -1.89 31.05
C ILE A 84 1.76 -0.36 31.14
N GLN A 85 1.60 0.34 30.01
CA GLN A 85 1.62 1.81 29.94
C GLN A 85 0.63 2.34 28.86
N PRO A 86 -0.70 2.17 29.03
CA PRO A 86 -1.68 2.47 27.98
C PRO A 86 -1.63 3.92 27.49
N ASN A 87 -1.48 4.87 28.42
CA ASN A 87 -1.40 6.30 28.09
C ASN A 87 -0.18 6.63 27.22
N ILE A 88 0.99 6.05 27.53
CA ILE A 88 2.23 6.29 26.77
C ILE A 88 2.14 5.64 25.40
N CYS A 89 1.68 4.38 25.33
CA CYS A 89 1.53 3.66 24.07
C CYS A 89 0.56 4.38 23.12
N ASN A 90 -0.60 4.82 23.61
CA ASN A 90 -1.56 5.57 22.78
C ASN A 90 -1.02 6.93 22.34
N GLN A 91 -0.29 7.65 23.20
CA GLN A 91 0.35 8.91 22.80
C GLN A 91 1.38 8.71 21.68
N LEU A 92 2.17 7.63 21.74
CA LEU A 92 3.15 7.30 20.72
C LEU A 92 2.50 6.90 19.39
N ARG A 93 1.44 6.06 19.44
CA ARG A 93 0.63 5.72 18.26
C ARG A 93 0.05 6.97 17.59
N HIS A 94 -0.57 7.86 18.37
CA HIS A 94 -1.08 9.14 17.86
C HIS A 94 0.01 10.04 17.29
N LYS A 95 1.21 10.04 17.88
CA LYS A 95 2.35 10.79 17.36
C LYS A 95 2.79 10.24 16.00
N LEU A 96 2.88 8.91 15.86
CA LEU A 96 3.23 8.27 14.59
C LEU A 96 2.20 8.58 13.51
N LEU A 97 0.91 8.50 13.84
CA LEU A 97 -0.20 8.88 12.97
C LEU A 97 -0.08 10.31 12.46
N LYS A 98 0.17 11.27 13.37
CA LYS A 98 0.32 12.69 13.03
C LYS A 98 1.50 12.96 12.10
N VAL A 99 2.66 12.35 12.39
CA VAL A 99 3.89 12.60 11.62
C VAL A 99 3.80 11.98 10.22
N ASN A 100 3.28 10.75 10.11
CA ASN A 100 3.41 9.97 8.88
C ASN A 100 2.18 9.99 7.99
N LEU A 101 0.97 10.19 8.53
CA LEU A 101 -0.25 9.82 7.81
C LEU A 101 -1.28 10.94 7.67
N ILE A 102 -1.29 11.94 8.57
CA ILE A 102 -2.27 13.04 8.51
C ILE A 102 -1.85 14.14 7.53
N SER A 103 -0.59 14.57 7.59
CA SER A 103 -0.12 15.75 6.83
C SER A 103 0.10 15.47 5.35
N LYS A 104 0.52 14.24 5.03
CA LYS A 104 0.81 13.74 3.69
C LYS A 104 0.43 12.25 3.69
N PRO A 105 -0.81 11.89 3.30
CA PRO A 105 -1.23 10.50 3.31
C PRO A 105 -0.33 9.69 2.37
N ALA A 106 0.61 8.96 2.97
CA ALA A 106 1.46 8.04 2.25
C ALA A 106 0.71 6.74 2.06
N VAL A 107 0.83 6.14 0.88
CA VAL A 107 0.41 4.75 0.67
C VAL A 107 1.55 3.87 1.18
N SER A 108 1.32 3.11 2.22
CA SER A 108 2.34 2.25 2.85
C SER A 108 1.79 0.96 3.45
N GLY A 109 0.51 0.66 3.26
CA GLY A 109 -0.12 -0.54 3.85
C GLY A 109 0.47 -1.89 3.41
N LEU A 110 1.25 -1.94 2.32
CA LEU A 110 1.95 -3.16 1.89
C LEU A 110 3.43 -3.19 2.28
N GLU A 111 3.94 -2.14 2.93
CA GLU A 111 5.33 -2.12 3.37
C GLU A 111 5.57 -3.15 4.47
N ALA A 112 6.82 -3.62 4.57
CA ALA A 112 7.22 -4.49 5.66
C ALA A 112 7.20 -3.73 7.00
N TRP A 113 6.98 -4.45 8.10
CA TRP A 113 7.05 -3.84 9.43
C TRP A 113 8.40 -3.17 9.67
N ASN A 114 8.37 -1.90 10.08
CA ASN A 114 9.56 -1.18 10.49
C ASN A 114 9.65 -1.18 12.01
N ALA A 115 10.72 -1.73 12.58
CA ALA A 115 10.92 -1.77 14.03
C ALA A 115 10.84 -0.38 14.69
N ARG A 116 11.15 0.70 13.96
CA ARG A 116 11.00 2.08 14.46
C ARG A 116 9.57 2.48 14.76
N HIS A 117 8.58 1.80 14.17
CA HIS A 117 7.16 1.98 14.51
C HIS A 117 6.85 1.55 15.95
N ALA A 118 7.68 0.66 16.51
CA ALA A 118 7.56 0.20 17.89
C ALA A 118 8.34 1.06 18.89
N ASP A 119 9.09 2.08 18.45
CA ASP A 119 9.96 2.86 19.34
C ASP A 119 9.16 3.49 20.49
N GLY A 120 9.42 3.01 21.71
CA GLY A 120 8.78 3.46 22.94
C GLY A 120 7.45 2.77 23.26
N LEU A 121 6.89 1.93 22.39
CA LEU A 121 5.79 1.04 22.76
C LEU A 121 6.28 0.01 23.77
N CYS A 122 5.41 -0.39 24.70
CA CYS A 122 5.71 -1.54 25.54
C CYS A 122 5.67 -2.84 24.72
N ALA A 123 6.43 -3.86 25.15
CA ALA A 123 6.59 -5.10 24.40
C ALA A 123 5.25 -5.79 24.02
N PRO A 124 4.22 -5.88 24.90
CA PRO A 124 2.92 -6.42 24.50
C PRO A 124 2.25 -5.64 23.35
N CYS A 125 2.29 -4.30 23.40
CA CYS A 125 1.72 -3.47 22.33
C CYS A 125 2.54 -3.54 21.04
N THR A 126 3.86 -3.68 21.12
CA THR A 126 4.70 -3.93 19.95
C THR A 126 4.31 -5.23 19.25
N GLN A 127 4.09 -6.30 20.03
CA GLN A 127 3.73 -7.60 19.48
C GLN A 127 2.33 -7.58 18.84
N ASN A 128 1.35 -6.97 19.49
CA ASN A 128 0.00 -6.80 18.92
C ASN A 128 0.06 -5.96 17.64
N ALA A 129 0.74 -4.81 17.67
CA ALA A 129 0.87 -3.94 16.51
C ALA A 129 1.51 -4.64 15.30
N LEU A 130 2.55 -5.46 15.54
CA LEU A 130 3.17 -6.26 14.48
C LEU A 130 2.17 -7.27 13.91
N TRP A 131 1.45 -7.99 14.76
CA TRP A 131 0.46 -8.98 14.32
C TRP A 131 -0.67 -8.33 13.52
N ASP A 132 -1.26 -7.26 14.04
CA ASP A 132 -2.33 -6.50 13.36
C ASP A 132 -1.85 -5.95 12.01
N HIS A 133 -0.61 -5.44 11.95
CA HIS A 133 -0.03 -4.93 10.72
C HIS A 133 0.18 -6.04 9.68
N ASP A 134 0.74 -7.18 10.07
CA ASP A 134 0.97 -8.30 9.14
C ASP A 134 -0.36 -8.88 8.63
N ALA A 135 -1.33 -9.09 9.52
CA ALA A 135 -2.68 -9.54 9.14
C ALA A 135 -3.39 -8.52 8.24
N GLY A 136 -3.29 -7.23 8.57
CA GLY A 136 -3.87 -6.17 7.75
C GLY A 136 -3.16 -6.01 6.39
N ARG A 137 -1.86 -6.30 6.30
CA ARG A 137 -1.11 -6.32 5.04
C ARG A 137 -1.60 -7.44 4.13
N GLU A 138 -1.79 -8.65 4.68
CA GLU A 138 -2.37 -9.78 3.94
C GLU A 138 -3.78 -9.42 3.44
N ALA A 139 -4.64 -8.90 4.32
CA ALA A 139 -5.99 -8.48 3.93
C ALA A 139 -6.00 -7.39 2.84
N LEU A 140 -5.08 -6.42 2.92
CA LEU A 140 -4.92 -5.39 1.88
C LEU A 140 -4.43 -5.97 0.55
N TRP A 141 -3.54 -6.96 0.59
CA TRP A 141 -3.02 -7.64 -0.60
C TRP A 141 -4.13 -8.37 -1.36
N GLU A 142 -5.01 -9.09 -0.65
CA GLU A 142 -6.10 -9.84 -1.26
C GLU A 142 -7.05 -8.96 -2.08
N ILE A 143 -7.34 -7.74 -1.61
CA ILE A 143 -8.24 -6.80 -2.30
C ILE A 143 -7.52 -5.80 -3.20
N LEU A 144 -6.18 -5.84 -3.25
CA LEU A 144 -5.38 -4.84 -3.97
C LEU A 144 -5.82 -4.64 -5.43
N PRO A 145 -6.07 -5.69 -6.24
CA PRO A 145 -6.46 -5.50 -7.64
C PRO A 145 -7.73 -4.66 -7.76
N GLU A 146 -8.74 -4.95 -6.96
CA GLU A 146 -10.03 -4.28 -6.98
C GLU A 146 -9.91 -2.82 -6.53
N LEU A 147 -9.03 -2.52 -5.57
CA LEU A 147 -8.78 -1.14 -5.13
C LEU A 147 -8.22 -0.25 -6.23
N ILE A 148 -7.59 -0.83 -7.25
CA ILE A 148 -6.99 -0.11 -8.37
C ILE A 148 -7.65 -0.46 -9.71
N ASP A 149 -8.92 -0.89 -9.67
CA ASP A 149 -9.75 -1.17 -10.85
C ASP A 149 -9.15 -2.22 -11.81
N LEU A 150 -8.46 -3.21 -11.26
CA LEU A 150 -8.04 -4.40 -11.98
C LEU A 150 -8.98 -5.59 -11.68
N PRO A 151 -9.04 -6.59 -12.57
CA PRO A 151 -9.72 -7.85 -12.29
C PRO A 151 -9.20 -8.52 -11.01
N SER A 152 -10.04 -9.32 -10.36
CA SER A 152 -9.65 -10.13 -9.19
C SER A 152 -8.43 -11.01 -9.47
N TRP A 153 -7.73 -11.44 -8.41
CA TRP A 153 -6.60 -12.36 -8.53
C TRP A 153 -6.91 -13.60 -9.37
N SER A 154 -8.08 -14.23 -9.15
CA SER A 154 -8.49 -15.41 -9.93
C SER A 154 -8.67 -15.15 -11.43
N GLU A 155 -8.92 -13.92 -11.85
CA GLU A 155 -8.97 -13.56 -13.26
C GLU A 155 -7.57 -13.24 -13.81
N LEU A 156 -6.75 -12.54 -13.02
CA LEU A 156 -5.39 -12.17 -13.40
C LEU A 156 -4.46 -13.38 -13.52
N GLU A 157 -4.67 -14.43 -12.73
CA GLU A 157 -3.81 -15.61 -12.72
C GLU A 157 -4.05 -16.56 -13.90
N LYS A 158 -5.16 -16.43 -14.64
CA LYS A 158 -5.48 -17.26 -15.80
C LYS A 158 -4.42 -17.20 -16.90
N GLU A 159 -3.71 -16.07 -17.03
CA GLU A 159 -2.60 -15.92 -17.99
C GLU A 159 -1.49 -16.96 -17.81
N ARG A 160 -1.36 -17.51 -16.59
CA ARG A 160 -0.36 -18.54 -16.26
C ARG A 160 -0.83 -19.94 -16.62
N GLU A 161 -2.15 -20.15 -16.69
CA GLU A 161 -2.76 -21.43 -17.09
C GLU A 161 -2.74 -21.61 -18.61
N GLU A 162 -2.75 -20.52 -19.37
CA GLU A 162 -2.72 -20.53 -20.84
C GLU A 162 -1.30 -20.73 -21.42
N SER A 163 -0.28 -20.85 -20.58
CA SER A 163 1.13 -21.01 -20.97
C SER A 163 1.65 -22.46 -20.90
N ASP A 164 0.80 -23.41 -20.52
CA ASP A 164 1.07 -24.87 -20.49
C ASP A 164 0.52 -25.58 -21.75
#